data_AF-A0A443QAZ0-F1
#
_entry.id   AF-A0A443QAZ0-F1
#
_cell.length_a   1.000
_cell.length_b   1.000
_cell.length_c   1.000
_cell.angle_alpha   90.00
_cell.angle_beta   90.00
_cell.angle_gamma   90.00
#
_symmetry.space_group_name_H-M   'P 1'
#
loop_
_entity.id
_entity.type
_entity.pdbx_description
1 polymer ?
#
loop_
_entity_poly.entity_id
_entity_poly.type
_entity_poly.pdbx_seq_one_letter_code
_entity_poly.pdbx_strand_id
1 'polypeptide(L)'
;MYKTNNAKWILKEIYEKRNETGDVRFVFENKEINAHKLILASASKYFENLFYGSNKKECEVIEIEINEDVSAKCYLGYIHFIYTGSIDKSELAEKDIVAILSLLARKKNPHMKQFIRNELNQLEIRIDNVGKIYSIAQNCECEELQNRCWSFIEFSSQVIINNIEVFESFPLELVDKIIKSDTFFAEEIKIFMALIAWQMSNANCEISELFNYIRYQYISDEDLEQHVYKLVDPSRIACIVYSFRKNFSQRKIPETSIDAFAGKNQVDKKIEKQEMKVNLSEKILANLFYKELFKDVVIKCENFSFAAQKLILIVATDLSFPLIDVRVDEIDLSDFSFQTFQMMIDYVYTGFINLSGQNKYDLYELYLLARKVRVKELLDAVDEQIRKIEIEPFNKLNERIEEFCKKIEKIEESCKKIEKIEESCKKIEKIEEKVNTLVELNPAPIKNIWVFCGCDSTWRDNESHFNCSKIQKIQFDFYEALEESQIDFNFIAENVQEEESFYIYVTFEEKNITRIYQNKLKNLKKTNNCIYFAKQKIKFLQFRRDKGYGLKITKFLLKESRFLYFNQL
;
A
#
# COMPACT_ATOMS: atom_id res chain seq x y z
N MET A 1 -18.31 1.99 5.13
CA MET A 1 -18.49 3.34 5.68
C MET A 1 -17.70 4.30 4.82
N TYR A 2 -18.38 5.24 4.15
CA TYR A 2 -17.73 6.27 3.35
C TYR A 2 -17.45 7.47 4.25
N LYS A 3 -16.21 7.98 4.23
CA LYS A 3 -15.81 9.16 5.01
C LYS A 3 -15.36 10.24 4.04
N THR A 4 -16.10 11.33 3.98
CA THR A 4 -15.68 12.54 3.29
C THR A 4 -15.34 13.61 4.31
N ASN A 5 -14.45 14.54 3.94
CA ASN A 5 -14.13 15.69 4.78
C ASN A 5 -15.21 16.79 4.63
N ASN A 6 -16.48 16.36 4.67
CA ASN A 6 -17.65 17.14 4.29
C ASN A 6 -17.72 18.46 5.08
N ALA A 7 -17.46 18.40 6.38
CA ALA A 7 -17.48 19.57 7.25
C ALA A 7 -16.53 20.69 6.82
N LYS A 8 -15.30 20.33 6.44
CA LYS A 8 -14.30 21.33 6.02
C LYS A 8 -14.63 21.89 4.65
N TRP A 9 -15.15 21.05 3.75
CA TRP A 9 -15.57 21.50 2.44
C TRP A 9 -16.76 22.47 2.54
N ILE A 10 -17.83 22.10 3.27
CA ILE A 10 -19.01 22.96 3.48
C ILE A 10 -18.60 24.33 4.04
N LEU A 11 -17.82 24.37 5.13
CA LEU A 11 -17.42 25.65 5.71
C LEU A 11 -16.49 26.45 4.80
N LYS A 12 -15.64 25.80 4.01
CA LYS A 12 -14.80 26.47 3.03
C LYS A 12 -15.64 27.13 1.93
N GLU A 13 -16.62 26.42 1.37
CA GLU A 13 -17.54 26.97 0.36
C GLU A 13 -18.36 28.15 0.92
N ILE A 14 -18.87 28.03 2.16
CA ILE A 14 -19.56 29.14 2.84
C ILE A 14 -18.62 30.35 3.01
N TYR A 15 -17.35 30.11 3.38
CA TYR A 15 -16.38 31.19 3.52
C TYR A 15 -16.06 31.90 2.20
N GLU A 16 -15.94 31.16 1.11
CA GLU A 16 -15.66 31.70 -0.22
C GLU A 16 -16.81 32.59 -0.71
N LYS A 17 -18.06 32.21 -0.45
CA LYS A 17 -19.27 32.96 -0.82
C LYS A 17 -19.68 34.03 0.20
N ARG A 18 -18.94 34.22 1.31
CA ARG A 18 -19.33 35.11 2.42
C ARG A 18 -19.65 36.55 2.02
N ASN A 19 -19.07 37.05 0.94
CA ASN A 19 -19.34 38.41 0.46
C ASN A 19 -20.72 38.55 -0.19
N GLU A 20 -21.28 37.45 -0.68
CA GLU A 20 -22.60 37.38 -1.30
C GLU A 20 -23.67 36.92 -0.32
N THR A 21 -23.32 36.01 0.59
CA THR A 21 -24.29 35.31 1.47
C THR A 21 -24.20 35.70 2.94
N GLY A 22 -23.25 36.56 3.34
CA GLY A 22 -23.05 36.97 4.73
C GLY A 22 -24.20 37.80 5.28
N ASP A 23 -24.65 37.47 6.49
CA ASP A 23 -25.74 38.15 7.23
C ASP A 23 -25.21 39.06 8.36
N VAL A 24 -23.88 39.21 8.47
CA VAL A 24 -23.21 40.17 9.34
C VAL A 24 -21.96 40.74 8.70
N ARG A 25 -21.72 42.03 8.94
CA ARG A 25 -20.55 42.76 8.47
C ARG A 25 -19.80 43.41 9.61
N PHE A 26 -18.49 43.19 9.66
CA PHE A 26 -17.60 43.89 10.57
C PHE A 26 -16.96 45.06 9.84
N VAL A 27 -17.25 46.28 10.29
CA VAL A 27 -16.77 47.51 9.65
C VAL A 27 -15.60 48.05 10.45
N PHE A 28 -14.49 48.24 9.74
CA PHE A 28 -13.31 49.00 10.12
C PHE A 28 -13.33 50.27 9.26
N GLU A 29 -12.76 51.39 9.73
CA GLU A 29 -12.81 52.72 9.08
C GLU A 29 -12.81 52.72 7.54
N ASN A 30 -12.01 51.87 6.89
CA ASN A 30 -11.93 51.76 5.42
C ASN A 30 -12.11 50.33 4.86
N LYS A 31 -12.54 49.36 5.67
CA LYS A 31 -12.65 47.94 5.26
C LYS A 31 -13.83 47.24 5.90
N GLU A 32 -14.51 46.41 5.11
CA GLU A 32 -15.62 45.58 5.58
C GLU A 32 -15.25 44.09 5.50
N ILE A 33 -15.67 43.33 6.50
CA ILE A 33 -15.50 41.87 6.55
C ILE A 33 -16.88 41.23 6.71
N ASN A 34 -17.36 40.59 5.66
CA ASN A 34 -18.60 39.84 5.68
C ASN A 34 -18.39 38.47 6.35
N ALA A 35 -19.39 38.01 7.10
CA ALA A 35 -19.43 36.70 7.75
C ALA A 35 -20.88 36.24 7.98
N HIS A 36 -21.03 35.06 8.59
CA HIS A 36 -22.32 34.46 8.91
C HIS A 36 -22.50 34.34 10.43
N LYS A 37 -23.52 34.99 10.99
CA LYS A 37 -23.90 34.96 12.43
C LYS A 37 -23.99 33.53 12.93
N LEU A 38 -24.61 32.67 12.13
CA LEU A 38 -24.79 31.24 12.39
C LEU A 38 -23.46 30.51 12.63
N ILE A 39 -22.49 30.68 11.74
CA ILE A 39 -21.17 30.03 11.84
C ILE A 39 -20.39 30.57 13.03
N LEU A 40 -20.40 31.90 13.21
CA LEU A 40 -19.70 32.56 14.31
C LEU A 40 -20.27 32.15 15.68
N ALA A 41 -21.60 32.12 15.82
CA ALA A 41 -22.29 31.71 17.03
C ALA A 41 -22.04 30.23 17.36
N SER A 42 -22.04 29.37 16.36
CA SER A 42 -21.72 27.95 16.53
C SER A 42 -20.28 27.73 17.01
N ALA A 43 -19.33 28.56 16.57
CA ALA A 43 -17.92 28.47 16.94
C ALA A 43 -17.57 29.14 18.28
N SER A 44 -18.38 30.11 18.74
CA SER A 44 -18.00 31.00 19.84
C SER A 44 -19.20 31.45 20.66
N LYS A 45 -19.16 31.17 21.97
CA LYS A 45 -20.21 31.61 22.91
C LYS A 45 -20.38 33.13 22.96
N TYR A 46 -19.31 33.88 22.69
CA TYR A 46 -19.40 35.34 22.57
C TYR A 46 -20.33 35.75 21.42
N PHE A 47 -20.16 35.17 20.24
CA PHE A 47 -21.01 35.46 19.09
C PHE A 47 -22.40 34.87 19.26
N GLU A 48 -22.54 33.72 19.92
CA GLU A 48 -23.85 33.17 20.30
C GLU A 48 -24.62 34.15 21.17
N ASN A 49 -24.00 34.69 22.23
CA ASN A 49 -24.63 35.70 23.08
C ASN A 49 -24.90 37.02 22.33
N LEU A 50 -24.01 37.41 21.42
CA LEU A 50 -24.14 38.66 20.66
C LEU A 50 -25.33 38.62 19.68
N PHE A 51 -25.52 37.49 18.99
CA PHE A 51 -26.52 37.35 17.92
C PHE A 51 -27.82 36.69 18.38
N TYR A 52 -27.74 35.78 19.36
CA TYR A 52 -28.86 34.95 19.80
C TYR A 52 -29.12 35.02 21.31
N GLY A 53 -28.40 35.89 22.04
CA GLY A 53 -28.63 36.10 23.47
C GLY A 53 -29.83 37.01 23.76
N SER A 54 -30.13 37.19 25.05
CA SER A 54 -31.27 37.99 25.53
C SER A 54 -31.23 39.46 25.10
N ASN A 55 -30.02 39.99 24.90
CA ASN A 55 -29.76 41.34 24.39
C ASN A 55 -29.21 41.27 22.96
N LYS A 56 -29.82 40.45 22.10
CA LYS A 56 -29.39 40.29 20.70
C LYS A 56 -29.30 41.66 20.03
N LYS A 57 -28.18 41.94 19.37
CA LYS A 57 -28.12 43.07 18.44
C LYS A 57 -28.77 42.61 17.14
N GLU A 58 -29.90 43.22 16.76
CA GLU A 58 -30.50 42.99 15.45
C GLU A 58 -29.65 43.60 14.31
N CYS A 59 -28.62 44.36 14.63
CA CYS A 59 -27.73 44.99 13.67
C CYS A 59 -27.04 43.95 12.75
N GLU A 60 -27.20 44.16 11.44
CA GLU A 60 -26.43 43.48 10.39
C GLU A 60 -25.01 44.02 10.27
N VAL A 61 -24.75 45.18 10.87
CA VAL A 61 -23.45 45.85 10.88
C VAL A 61 -22.93 45.92 12.31
N ILE A 62 -21.73 45.37 12.52
CA ILE A 62 -20.95 45.49 13.74
C ILE A 62 -19.78 46.41 13.44
N GLU A 63 -19.81 47.60 14.01
CA GLU A 63 -18.65 48.47 14.02
C GLU A 63 -17.61 47.86 14.96
N ILE A 64 -16.42 47.62 14.42
CA ILE A 64 -15.25 47.25 15.20
C ILE A 64 -14.44 48.52 15.37
N GLU A 65 -14.38 49.02 16.60
CA GLU A 65 -13.44 50.08 16.94
C GLU A 65 -12.03 49.61 16.56
N ILE A 66 -11.38 50.39 15.68
CA ILE A 66 -9.97 50.18 15.40
C ILE A 66 -9.20 50.62 16.63
N ASN A 67 -8.84 49.65 17.47
CA ASN A 67 -7.79 49.82 18.46
C ASN A 67 -6.48 49.30 17.86
N GLU A 68 -5.35 49.86 18.31
CA GLU A 68 -4.00 49.61 17.77
C GLU A 68 -3.61 48.12 17.74
N ASP A 69 -4.31 47.27 18.49
CA ASP A 69 -4.03 45.84 18.61
C ASP A 69 -4.69 44.94 17.55
N VAL A 70 -5.73 45.39 16.84
CA VAL A 70 -6.49 44.52 15.92
C VAL A 70 -6.81 45.21 14.60
N SER A 71 -5.93 45.00 13.60
CA SER A 71 -6.20 45.45 12.23
C SER A 71 -7.30 44.61 11.56
N ALA A 72 -7.95 45.17 10.53
CA ALA A 72 -8.90 44.45 9.68
C ALA A 72 -8.29 43.17 9.08
N LYS A 73 -6.98 43.18 8.76
CA LYS A 73 -6.26 42.01 8.25
C LYS A 73 -6.19 40.89 9.30
N CYS A 74 -5.85 41.24 10.54
CA CYS A 74 -5.83 40.30 11.66
C CYS A 74 -7.23 39.75 11.94
N TYR A 75 -8.25 40.61 11.91
CA TYR A 75 -9.62 40.17 12.13
C TYR A 75 -10.11 39.25 11.02
N LEU A 76 -9.78 39.53 9.76
CA LEU A 76 -10.09 38.64 8.63
C LEU A 76 -9.40 37.28 8.82
N GLY A 77 -8.14 37.26 9.28
CA GLY A 77 -7.44 36.01 9.63
C GLY A 77 -8.11 35.24 10.76
N TYR A 78 -8.65 35.93 11.76
CA TYR A 78 -9.46 35.32 12.82
C TYR A 78 -10.78 34.72 12.29
N ILE A 79 -11.48 35.44 11.42
CA ILE A 79 -12.70 34.95 10.76
C ILE A 79 -12.34 33.74 9.89
N HIS A 80 -11.32 33.82 9.04
CA HIS A 80 -10.83 32.69 8.23
C HIS A 80 -10.55 31.46 9.10
N PHE A 81 -9.87 31.64 10.25
CA PHE A 81 -9.60 30.56 11.18
C PHE A 81 -10.89 29.88 11.68
N ILE A 82 -11.96 30.64 11.97
CA ILE A 82 -13.24 30.07 12.42
C ILE A 82 -13.81 29.10 11.38
N TYR A 83 -13.73 29.42 10.08
CA TYR A 83 -14.29 28.59 9.02
C TYR A 83 -13.40 27.38 8.70
N THR A 84 -12.09 27.57 8.72
CA THR A 84 -11.13 26.59 8.16
C THR A 84 -10.39 25.78 9.21
N GLY A 85 -10.34 26.26 10.46
CA GLY A 85 -9.52 25.69 11.52
C GLY A 85 -8.01 25.91 11.34
N SER A 86 -7.59 26.78 10.42
CA SER A 86 -6.19 27.09 10.16
C SER A 86 -5.95 28.59 9.92
N ILE A 87 -4.72 29.03 10.22
CA ILE A 87 -4.23 30.38 9.90
C ILE A 87 -3.43 30.28 8.62
N ASP A 88 -3.86 30.97 7.57
CA ASP A 88 -3.06 31.12 6.36
C ASP A 88 -1.94 32.14 6.63
N LYS A 89 -0.70 31.64 6.68
CA LYS A 89 0.50 32.44 6.99
C LYS A 89 1.14 33.06 5.76
N SER A 90 0.65 32.78 4.55
CA SER A 90 1.29 33.19 3.28
C SER A 90 1.48 34.71 3.17
N GLU A 91 0.49 35.48 3.62
CA GLU A 91 0.49 36.94 3.55
C GLU A 91 0.58 37.62 4.93
N LEU A 92 0.79 36.88 6.02
CA LEU A 92 0.78 37.42 7.38
C LEU A 92 2.19 37.68 7.91
N ALA A 93 2.41 38.86 8.48
CA ALA A 93 3.61 39.12 9.28
C ALA A 93 3.48 38.43 10.65
N GLU A 94 4.60 38.19 11.33
CA GLU A 94 4.60 37.54 12.65
C GLU A 94 3.71 38.29 13.66
N LYS A 95 3.75 39.63 13.65
CA LYS A 95 2.89 40.49 14.47
C LYS A 95 1.40 40.27 14.20
N ASP A 96 1.02 39.97 12.95
CA ASP A 96 -0.37 39.70 12.57
C ASP A 96 -0.81 38.35 13.13
N ILE A 97 0.08 37.34 13.08
CA ILE A 97 -0.16 36.02 13.67
C ILE A 97 -0.37 36.14 15.19
N VAL A 98 0.51 36.88 15.89
CA VAL A 98 0.37 37.12 17.35
C VAL A 98 -0.96 37.80 17.67
N ALA A 99 -1.39 38.77 16.87
CA ALA A 99 -2.68 39.44 17.04
C ALA A 99 -3.87 38.47 16.84
N ILE A 100 -3.81 37.59 15.83
CA ILE A 100 -4.83 36.55 15.61
C ILE A 100 -4.88 35.57 16.79
N LEU A 101 -3.73 35.11 17.29
CA LEU A 101 -3.64 34.22 18.44
C LEU A 101 -4.19 34.87 19.71
N SER A 102 -3.98 36.18 19.89
CA SER A 102 -4.58 36.96 20.98
C SER A 102 -6.10 36.97 20.90
N LEU A 103 -6.68 37.19 19.72
CA LEU A 103 -8.14 37.11 19.51
C LEU A 103 -8.69 35.71 19.85
N LEU A 104 -7.97 34.65 19.47
CA LEU A 104 -8.37 33.27 19.76
C LEU A 104 -8.30 32.97 21.27
N ALA A 105 -7.26 33.45 21.96
CA ALA A 105 -7.05 33.19 23.39
C ALA A 105 -8.09 33.88 24.30
N ARG A 106 -8.55 35.09 23.93
CA ARG A 106 -9.55 35.87 24.70
C ARG A 106 -10.87 35.12 24.94
N LYS A 107 -11.19 34.11 24.13
CA LYS A 107 -12.48 33.39 24.17
C LYS A 107 -12.46 32.11 25.01
N LYS A 108 -11.35 31.80 25.69
CA LYS A 108 -11.18 30.66 26.62
C LYS A 108 -11.71 29.32 26.07
N ASN A 109 -11.60 29.08 24.75
CA ASN A 109 -12.03 27.82 24.17
C ASN A 109 -10.98 26.73 24.48
N PRO A 110 -11.30 25.68 25.27
CA PRO A 110 -10.33 24.70 25.74
C PRO A 110 -9.67 23.92 24.60
N HIS A 111 -10.37 23.72 23.49
CA HIS A 111 -9.83 23.01 22.32
C HIS A 111 -8.87 23.85 21.47
N MET A 112 -8.92 25.18 21.64
CA MET A 112 -8.04 26.12 20.98
C MET A 112 -6.70 26.28 21.70
N LYS A 113 -6.66 25.99 23.01
CA LYS A 113 -5.45 26.15 23.84
C LYS A 113 -4.25 25.42 23.24
N GLN A 114 -4.41 24.17 22.82
CA GLN A 114 -3.28 23.39 22.29
C GLN A 114 -2.79 23.92 20.93
N PHE A 115 -3.70 24.33 20.04
CA PHE A 115 -3.33 24.95 18.77
C PHE A 115 -2.54 26.24 19.00
N ILE A 116 -3.05 27.13 19.87
CA ILE A 116 -2.40 28.40 20.19
C ILE A 116 -1.01 28.16 20.80
N ARG A 117 -0.88 27.21 21.74
CA ARG A 117 0.42 26.83 22.33
C ARG A 117 1.43 26.39 21.28
N ASN A 118 1.02 25.52 20.35
CA ASN A 118 1.90 25.03 19.28
C ASN A 118 2.34 26.16 18.35
N GLU A 119 1.43 27.09 18.04
CA GLU A 119 1.73 28.26 17.21
C GLU A 119 2.69 29.22 17.91
N LEU A 120 2.46 29.53 19.19
CA LEU A 120 3.35 30.39 19.98
C LEU A 120 4.75 29.79 20.14
N ASN A 121 4.87 28.47 20.32
CA ASN A 121 6.16 27.78 20.46
C ASN A 121 7.02 27.86 19.19
N GLN A 122 6.44 28.15 18.03
CA GLN A 122 7.18 28.35 16.79
C GLN A 122 7.77 29.78 16.69
N LEU A 123 7.20 30.73 17.43
CA LEU A 123 7.61 32.14 17.43
C LEU A 123 8.91 32.34 18.21
N GLU A 124 9.69 33.31 17.77
CA GLU A 124 10.84 33.79 18.51
C GLU A 124 10.39 34.84 19.54
N ILE A 125 10.83 34.69 20.79
CA ILE A 125 10.55 35.68 21.84
C ILE A 125 11.53 36.84 21.67
N ARG A 126 10.98 38.05 21.51
CA ARG A 126 11.70 39.30 21.30
C ARG A 126 11.16 40.38 22.23
N ILE A 127 11.91 41.47 22.36
CA ILE A 127 11.56 42.61 23.21
C ILE A 127 10.19 43.20 22.85
N ASP A 128 9.89 43.31 21.55
CA ASP A 128 8.65 43.91 21.03
C ASP A 128 7.42 43.01 21.11
N ASN A 129 7.58 41.69 21.26
CA ASN A 129 6.48 40.73 21.27
C ASN A 129 6.27 40.00 22.61
N VAL A 130 7.25 40.01 23.52
CA VAL A 130 7.23 39.19 24.74
C VAL A 130 6.04 39.47 25.65
N GLY A 131 5.63 40.74 25.78
CA GLY A 131 4.46 41.11 26.58
C GLY A 131 3.16 40.49 26.03
N LYS A 132 2.98 40.54 24.71
CA LYS A 132 1.84 39.93 24.02
C LYS A 132 1.87 38.41 24.12
N ILE A 133 3.02 37.78 23.87
CA ILE A 133 3.18 36.32 24.00
C ILE A 133 2.88 35.86 25.44
N TYR A 134 3.37 36.59 26.45
CA TYR A 134 3.10 36.29 27.86
C TYR A 134 1.60 36.32 28.18
N SER A 135 0.89 37.37 27.75
CA SER A 135 -0.57 37.48 27.94
C SER A 135 -1.34 36.33 27.28
N ILE A 136 -0.97 35.96 26.05
CA ILE A 136 -1.62 34.84 25.34
C ILE A 136 -1.33 33.51 26.05
N ALA A 137 -0.08 33.30 26.49
CA ALA A 137 0.33 32.12 27.24
C ALA A 137 -0.43 31.99 28.56
N GLN A 138 -0.66 33.09 29.27
CA GLN A 138 -1.47 33.15 30.49
C GLN A 138 -2.94 32.78 30.22
N ASN A 139 -3.56 33.38 29.20
CA ASN A 139 -4.92 33.05 28.78
C ASN A 139 -5.10 31.59 28.34
N CYS A 140 -4.03 30.98 27.84
CA CYS A 140 -3.99 29.56 27.46
C CYS A 140 -3.50 28.63 28.59
N GLU A 141 -3.26 29.13 29.80
CA GLU A 141 -2.73 28.37 30.95
C GLU A 141 -1.46 27.58 30.58
N CYS A 142 -0.55 28.19 29.80
CA CYS A 142 0.70 27.59 29.38
C CYS A 142 1.85 28.10 30.25
N GLU A 143 2.08 27.43 31.39
CA GLU A 143 3.11 27.84 32.36
C GLU A 143 4.53 27.77 31.79
N GLU A 144 4.83 26.75 30.99
CA GLU A 144 6.14 26.59 30.36
C GLU A 144 6.51 27.82 29.50
N LEU A 145 5.59 28.28 28.66
CA LEU A 145 5.82 29.44 27.80
C LEU A 145 5.84 30.75 28.61
N GLN A 146 5.00 30.88 29.64
CA GLN A 146 5.06 32.01 30.57
C GLN A 146 6.41 32.10 31.26
N ASN A 147 6.97 30.97 31.71
CA ASN A 147 8.29 30.91 32.34
C ASN A 147 9.40 31.26 31.35
N ARG A 148 9.31 30.80 30.10
CA ARG A 148 10.25 31.20 29.04
C ARG A 148 10.21 32.70 28.76
N CYS A 149 9.02 33.30 28.65
CA CYS A 149 8.86 34.74 28.50
C CYS A 149 9.43 35.49 29.71
N TRP A 150 9.16 34.98 30.91
CA TRP A 150 9.65 35.56 32.15
C TRP A 150 11.19 35.57 32.23
N SER A 151 11.84 34.43 31.95
CA SER A 151 13.32 34.37 31.91
C SER A 151 13.90 35.33 30.87
N PHE A 152 13.24 35.52 29.72
CA PHE A 152 13.68 36.49 28.72
C PHE A 152 13.58 37.94 29.24
N ILE A 153 12.50 38.25 29.96
CA ILE A 153 12.26 39.57 30.55
C ILE A 153 13.29 39.87 31.66
N GLU A 154 13.60 38.90 32.51
CA GLU A 154 14.65 39.04 33.53
C GLU A 154 16.03 39.28 32.90
N PHE A 155 16.36 38.51 31.87
CA PHE A 155 17.64 38.65 31.17
C PHE A 155 17.74 39.97 30.40
N SER A 156 16.63 40.42 29.81
CA SER A 156 16.57 41.62 28.97
C SER A 156 16.12 42.87 29.74
N SER A 157 16.10 42.83 31.07
CA SER A 157 15.51 43.84 31.94
C SER A 157 16.03 45.25 31.65
N GLN A 158 17.34 45.38 31.45
CA GLN A 158 17.98 46.67 31.18
C GLN A 158 17.59 47.24 29.80
N VAL A 159 17.36 46.38 28.80
CA VAL A 159 16.94 46.82 27.47
C VAL A 159 15.46 47.20 27.47
N ILE A 160 14.62 46.40 28.15
CA ILE A 160 13.19 46.67 28.31
C ILE A 160 12.97 48.00 29.01
N ILE A 161 13.65 48.25 30.14
CA ILE A 161 13.41 49.47 30.91
C ILE A 161 13.89 50.75 30.20
N ASN A 162 14.91 50.64 29.34
CA ASN A 162 15.39 51.75 28.54
C ASN A 162 14.47 52.01 27.32
N ASN A 163 13.55 51.10 27.00
CA ASN A 163 12.55 51.25 25.95
C ASN A 163 11.15 51.38 26.57
N ILE A 164 10.79 52.61 26.95
CA ILE A 164 9.56 52.92 27.68
C ILE A 164 8.32 52.44 26.92
N GLU A 165 8.27 52.61 25.60
CA GLU A 165 7.14 52.19 24.76
C GLU A 165 6.85 50.68 24.89
N VAL A 166 7.92 49.85 24.98
CA VAL A 166 7.77 48.41 25.19
C VAL A 166 7.17 48.12 26.55
N PHE A 167 7.66 48.77 27.60
CA PHE A 167 7.14 48.58 28.96
C PHE A 167 5.68 49.03 29.06
N GLU A 168 5.32 50.17 28.47
CA GLU A 168 3.94 50.69 28.40
C GLU A 168 2.97 49.69 27.76
N SER A 169 3.44 48.91 26.77
CA SER A 169 2.65 47.90 26.08
C SER A 169 2.39 46.62 26.90
N PHE A 170 3.03 46.45 28.06
CA PHE A 170 2.88 45.25 28.87
C PHE A 170 1.52 45.18 29.57
N PRO A 171 0.90 43.99 29.66
CA PRO A 171 -0.33 43.80 30.41
C PRO A 171 -0.10 44.04 31.91
N LEU A 172 -1.14 44.49 32.63
CA LEU A 172 -1.08 44.81 34.05
C LEU A 172 -0.49 43.67 34.89
N GLU A 173 -0.88 42.42 34.61
CA GLU A 173 -0.39 41.24 35.35
C GLU A 173 1.13 41.05 35.20
N LEU A 174 1.69 41.43 34.06
CA LEU A 174 3.12 41.37 33.82
C LEU A 174 3.84 42.52 34.54
N VAL A 175 3.27 43.73 34.51
CA VAL A 175 3.81 44.89 35.25
C VAL A 175 3.80 44.62 36.75
N ASP A 176 2.69 44.11 37.31
CA ASP A 176 2.59 43.69 38.71
C ASP A 176 3.72 42.73 39.10
N LYS A 177 3.93 41.71 38.26
CA LYS A 177 4.98 40.71 38.46
C LYS A 177 6.39 41.31 38.38
N ILE A 178 6.65 42.20 37.42
CA ILE A 178 7.96 42.89 37.28
C ILE A 178 8.26 43.72 38.52
N ILE A 179 7.31 44.58 38.93
CA ILE A 179 7.53 45.52 40.03
C ILE A 179 7.75 44.77 41.36
N LYS A 180 6.99 43.70 41.61
CA LYS A 180 7.13 42.87 42.82
C LYS A 180 8.34 41.94 42.81
N SER A 181 8.98 41.70 41.67
CA SER A 181 10.09 40.72 41.57
C SER A 181 11.44 41.26 42.02
N ASP A 182 12.21 40.45 42.74
CA ASP A 182 13.62 40.73 43.05
C ASP A 182 14.58 40.54 41.87
N THR A 183 14.11 39.94 40.77
CA THR A 183 14.96 39.46 39.68
C THR A 183 15.08 40.40 38.48
N PHE A 184 14.21 41.40 38.37
CA PHE A 184 14.22 42.36 37.26
C PHE A 184 15.30 43.43 37.49
N PHE A 185 16.48 43.24 36.91
CA PHE A 185 17.65 44.09 37.18
C PHE A 185 17.62 45.39 36.35
N ALA A 186 17.32 46.51 37.01
CA ALA A 186 17.35 47.84 36.43
C ALA A 186 17.54 48.89 37.54
N GLU A 187 17.98 50.10 37.16
CA GLU A 187 18.03 51.25 38.07
C GLU A 187 16.61 51.59 38.56
N GLU A 188 16.44 51.69 39.88
CA GLU A 188 15.10 51.81 40.47
C GLU A 188 14.39 53.11 40.04
N ILE A 189 15.15 54.19 39.79
CA ILE A 189 14.60 55.42 39.22
C ILE A 189 13.97 55.19 37.84
N LYS A 190 14.58 54.38 36.98
CA LYS A 190 14.02 54.03 35.67
C LYS A 190 12.77 53.17 35.80
N ILE A 191 12.74 52.25 36.76
CA ILE A 191 11.55 51.46 37.09
C ILE A 191 10.40 52.37 37.53
N PHE A 192 10.67 53.33 38.41
CA PHE A 192 9.68 54.32 38.83
C PHE A 192 9.14 55.12 37.65
N MET A 193 10.02 55.64 36.80
CA MET A 193 9.61 56.43 35.62
C MET A 193 8.78 55.61 34.63
N ALA A 194 9.18 54.37 34.35
CA ALA A 194 8.43 53.48 33.47
C ALA A 194 7.04 53.13 34.04
N LEU A 195 6.92 52.98 35.36
CA LEU A 195 5.64 52.73 36.01
C LEU A 195 4.69 53.94 35.94
N ILE A 196 5.24 55.16 36.07
CA ILE A 196 4.47 56.41 35.87
C ILE A 196 4.00 56.51 34.42
N ALA A 197 4.89 56.27 33.46
CA ALA A 197 4.57 56.30 32.04
C ALA A 197 3.49 55.26 31.69
N TRP A 198 3.62 54.04 32.21
CA TRP A 198 2.60 53.00 32.09
C TRP A 198 1.24 53.44 32.66
N GLN A 199 1.22 54.10 33.84
CA GLN A 199 -0.01 54.61 34.44
C GLN A 199 -0.69 55.66 33.55
N MET A 200 0.09 56.54 32.94
CA MET A 200 -0.42 57.59 32.06
C MET A 200 -1.04 57.00 30.79
N SER A 201 -0.41 55.99 30.20
CA SER A 201 -0.92 55.27 29.02
C SER A 201 -2.10 54.34 29.36
N ASN A 202 -2.25 53.91 30.63
CA ASN A 202 -3.28 52.98 31.09
C ASN A 202 -4.12 53.56 32.24
N ALA A 203 -4.65 54.78 32.08
CA ALA A 203 -5.32 55.55 33.15
C ALA A 203 -6.52 54.83 33.82
N ASN A 204 -7.11 53.84 33.16
CA ASN A 204 -8.23 53.04 33.70
C ASN A 204 -7.78 51.94 34.67
N CYS A 205 -6.48 51.69 34.81
CA CYS A 205 -5.93 50.66 35.68
C CYS A 205 -5.46 51.24 37.02
N GLU A 206 -5.91 50.67 38.13
CA GLU A 206 -5.45 51.04 39.45
C GLU A 206 -4.14 50.33 39.80
N ILE A 207 -3.05 51.09 39.90
CA ILE A 207 -1.71 50.58 40.23
C ILE A 207 -1.10 51.22 41.48
N SER A 208 -1.89 51.95 42.27
CA SER A 208 -1.40 52.71 43.43
C SER A 208 -0.61 51.84 44.41
N GLU A 209 -1.01 50.58 44.59
CA GLU A 209 -0.29 49.62 45.44
C GLU A 209 1.10 49.24 44.91
N LEU A 210 1.34 49.30 43.59
CA LEU A 210 2.63 48.93 43.00
C LEU A 210 3.75 49.89 43.41
N PHE A 211 3.44 51.15 43.69
CA PHE A 211 4.40 52.12 44.20
C PHE A 211 4.97 51.73 45.57
N ASN A 212 4.27 50.92 46.37
CA ASN A 212 4.78 50.39 47.63
C ASN A 212 5.94 49.40 47.47
N TYR A 213 6.13 48.88 46.25
CA TYR A 213 7.17 47.89 45.91
C TYR A 213 8.37 48.52 45.17
N ILE A 214 8.33 49.84 44.94
CA ILE A 214 9.49 50.60 44.46
C ILE A 214 10.49 50.74 45.61
N ARG A 215 11.77 50.45 45.34
CA ARG A 215 12.85 50.42 46.33
C ARG A 215 13.52 51.79 46.43
N TYR A 216 12.80 52.77 46.95
CA TYR A 216 13.24 54.17 47.01
C TYR A 216 14.61 54.37 47.69
N GLN A 217 15.04 53.45 48.56
CA GLN A 217 16.38 53.47 49.17
C GLN A 217 17.55 53.29 48.17
N TYR A 218 17.26 52.85 46.93
CA TYR A 218 18.25 52.71 45.85
C TYR A 218 18.09 53.80 44.77
N ILE A 219 17.36 54.88 45.07
CA ILE A 219 17.25 56.08 44.23
C ILE A 219 18.13 57.17 44.85
N SER A 220 18.85 57.94 44.03
CA SER A 220 19.69 59.04 44.52
C SER A 220 18.83 60.16 45.13
N ASP A 221 19.37 60.90 46.11
CA ASP A 221 18.65 62.03 46.71
C ASP A 221 18.26 63.09 45.66
N GLU A 222 19.14 63.31 44.66
CA GLU A 222 18.87 64.22 43.54
C GLU A 222 17.65 63.74 42.71
N ASP A 223 17.60 62.46 42.35
CA ASP A 223 16.48 61.89 41.60
C ASP A 223 15.17 61.85 42.40
N LEU A 224 15.25 61.62 43.72
CA LEU A 224 14.09 61.68 44.60
C LEU A 224 13.45 63.07 44.58
N GLU A 225 14.27 64.13 44.70
CA GLU A 225 13.79 65.51 44.65
C GLU A 225 13.31 65.94 43.27
N GLN A 226 14.04 65.55 42.21
CA GLN A 226 13.75 66.01 40.86
C GLN A 226 12.57 65.28 40.22
N HIS A 227 12.40 63.99 40.50
CA HIS A 227 11.47 63.13 39.77
C HIS A 227 10.40 62.52 40.66
N VAL A 228 10.76 61.99 41.83
CA VAL A 228 9.79 61.29 42.68
C VAL A 228 8.86 62.27 43.40
N TYR A 229 9.37 63.20 44.20
CA TYR A 229 8.52 64.11 44.98
C TYR A 229 7.66 65.07 44.14
N LYS A 230 8.04 65.30 42.88
CA LYS A 230 7.27 66.16 41.96
C LYS A 230 6.12 65.42 41.26
N LEU A 231 6.27 64.12 41.01
CA LEU A 231 5.30 63.31 40.27
C LEU A 231 4.39 62.48 41.20
N VAL A 232 4.78 62.32 42.46
CA VAL A 232 4.03 61.60 43.48
C VAL A 232 3.05 62.57 44.17
N ASP A 233 1.75 62.34 43.97
CA ASP A 233 0.68 63.03 44.70
C ASP A 233 0.92 62.95 46.24
N PRO A 234 0.60 64.00 47.04
CA PRO A 234 0.74 63.97 48.50
C PRO A 234 0.15 62.72 49.18
N SER A 235 -0.89 62.11 48.61
CA SER A 235 -1.50 60.85 49.07
C SER A 235 -0.57 59.62 48.95
N ARG A 236 0.47 59.68 48.11
CA ARG A 236 1.41 58.59 47.81
C ARG A 236 2.75 58.70 48.55
N ILE A 237 2.97 59.75 49.36
CA ILE A 237 4.13 59.87 50.26
C ILE A 237 4.21 58.67 51.23
N ALA A 238 3.06 58.10 51.59
CA ALA A 238 2.98 56.89 52.41
C ALA A 238 3.67 55.67 51.78
N CYS A 239 3.72 55.58 50.44
CA CYS A 239 4.39 54.49 49.72
C CYS A 239 5.91 54.52 49.93
N ILE A 240 6.49 55.72 49.96
CA ILE A 240 7.93 55.93 50.20
C ILE A 240 8.27 55.46 51.62
N VAL A 241 7.51 55.91 52.61
CA VAL A 241 7.67 55.48 54.02
C VAL A 241 7.49 53.98 54.17
N TYR A 242 6.54 53.37 53.45
CA TYR A 242 6.31 51.93 53.46
C TYR A 242 7.53 51.16 52.93
N SER A 243 8.09 51.57 51.80
CA SER A 243 9.25 50.91 51.19
C SER A 243 10.48 50.92 52.11
N PHE A 244 10.79 52.07 52.72
CA PHE A 244 11.88 52.18 53.69
C PHE A 244 11.69 51.27 54.92
N ARG A 245 10.45 50.97 55.33
CA ARG A 245 10.17 50.04 56.43
C ARG A 245 10.32 48.57 56.04
N LYS A 246 10.14 48.23 54.77
CA LYS A 246 10.13 46.85 54.26
C LYS A 246 11.53 46.26 54.06
N ASN A 247 12.59 47.07 54.03
CA ASN A 247 13.99 46.65 53.82
C ASN A 247 14.18 45.78 52.57
N PHE A 248 13.70 46.24 51.41
CA PHE A 248 13.96 45.53 50.15
C PHE A 248 15.47 45.44 49.85
N SER A 249 15.93 44.28 49.37
CA SER A 249 17.29 44.11 48.83
C SER A 249 17.41 44.75 47.45
N GLN A 250 18.62 44.97 46.94
CA GLN A 250 18.82 45.43 45.56
C GLN A 250 18.39 44.33 44.58
N ARG A 251 17.74 44.71 43.46
CA ARG A 251 17.36 43.76 42.40
C ARG A 251 18.61 43.12 41.79
N LYS A 252 18.55 41.84 41.40
CA LYS A 252 19.68 41.09 40.82
C LYS A 252 19.20 40.13 39.75
N ILE A 253 19.96 39.96 38.67
CA ILE A 253 19.67 38.90 37.68
C ILE A 253 20.01 37.54 38.31
N PRO A 254 19.09 36.57 38.32
CA PRO A 254 19.39 35.23 38.81
C PRO A 254 20.29 34.46 37.83
N GLU A 255 21.27 33.71 38.36
CA GLU A 255 22.20 32.90 37.55
C GLU A 255 21.46 31.91 36.62
N THR A 256 20.35 31.36 37.10
CA THR A 256 19.48 30.44 36.32
C THR A 256 18.92 31.08 35.05
N SER A 257 18.67 32.39 35.03
CA SER A 257 18.17 33.09 33.83
C SER A 257 19.28 33.41 32.83
N ILE A 258 20.53 33.51 33.30
CA ILE A 258 21.73 33.60 32.45
C ILE A 258 21.97 32.23 31.77
N ASP A 259 21.91 31.14 32.53
CA ASP A 259 22.13 29.77 32.03
C ASP A 259 21.03 29.32 31.06
N ALA A 260 19.77 29.64 31.36
CA ALA A 260 18.62 29.29 30.52
C ALA A 260 18.67 29.89 29.11
N PHE A 261 19.37 31.02 28.94
CA PHE A 261 19.60 31.67 27.65
C PHE A 261 20.92 31.26 26.99
N ALA A 262 21.99 31.06 27.77
CA ALA A 262 23.26 30.53 27.26
C ALA A 262 23.11 29.12 26.65
N GLY A 263 22.20 28.30 27.17
CA GLY A 263 21.95 26.92 26.70
C GLY A 263 21.02 26.75 25.48
N LYS A 264 20.41 27.82 24.94
CA LYS A 264 19.34 27.69 23.92
C LYS A 264 19.71 28.07 22.49
N ASN A 265 20.97 28.42 22.20
CA ASN A 265 21.45 28.55 20.82
C ASN A 265 21.67 27.20 20.09
N GLN A 266 21.28 26.06 20.69
CA GLN A 266 21.48 24.72 20.11
C GLN A 266 20.27 23.77 20.20
N VAL A 267 19.03 24.27 20.32
CA VAL A 267 17.88 23.39 20.09
C VAL A 267 17.45 23.54 18.64
N ASP A 268 17.94 22.63 17.80
CA ASP A 268 17.48 22.40 16.44
C ASP A 268 15.96 22.47 16.39
N LYS A 269 15.43 23.48 15.69
CA LYS A 269 14.01 23.56 15.30
C LYS A 269 13.71 22.46 14.28
N LYS A 270 13.63 21.21 14.74
CA LYS A 270 12.91 20.12 14.08
C LYS A 270 11.70 19.76 14.94
N ILE A 271 10.76 20.70 15.03
CA ILE A 271 9.38 20.33 15.31
C ILE A 271 8.82 19.93 13.95
N GLU A 272 8.52 18.64 13.77
CA GLU A 272 7.79 18.17 12.59
C GLU A 272 6.57 19.07 12.38
N LYS A 273 6.40 19.56 11.15
CA LYS A 273 5.20 20.25 10.69
C LYS A 273 4.03 19.26 10.65
N GLN A 274 3.63 18.73 11.81
CA GLN A 274 2.30 18.16 11.94
C GLN A 274 1.36 19.32 12.15
N GLU A 275 0.69 19.72 11.07
CA GLU A 275 -0.51 20.54 11.16
C GLU A 275 -1.48 19.83 12.10
N MET A 276 -1.50 20.26 13.36
CA MET A 276 -2.46 19.78 14.32
C MET A 276 -3.79 20.43 13.95
N LYS A 277 -4.52 19.78 13.03
CA LYS A 277 -5.82 20.25 12.53
C LYS A 277 -6.80 20.25 13.69
N VAL A 278 -7.13 21.44 14.19
CA VAL A 278 -8.27 21.60 15.08
C VAL A 278 -9.48 21.08 14.30
N ASN A 279 -10.17 20.09 14.86
CA ASN A 279 -11.42 19.53 14.33
C ASN A 279 -12.56 20.53 14.61
N LEU A 280 -12.36 21.79 14.20
CA LEU A 280 -13.24 22.92 14.48
C LEU A 280 -14.47 22.84 13.57
N SER A 281 -14.27 22.52 12.29
CA SER A 281 -15.34 22.45 11.30
C SER A 281 -16.38 21.39 11.65
N GLU A 282 -15.94 20.20 12.07
CA GLU A 282 -16.83 19.12 12.51
C GLU A 282 -17.59 19.50 13.79
N LYS A 283 -16.96 20.23 14.72
CA LYS A 283 -17.63 20.75 15.93
C LYS A 283 -18.67 21.81 15.60
N ILE A 284 -18.36 22.72 14.68
CA ILE A 284 -19.32 23.73 14.22
C ILE A 284 -20.55 23.04 13.63
N LEU A 285 -20.36 22.06 12.74
CA LEU A 285 -21.50 21.32 12.18
C LEU A 285 -22.25 20.51 13.23
N ALA A 286 -21.56 19.86 14.16
CA ALA A 286 -22.22 19.15 15.26
C ALA A 286 -23.07 20.11 16.11
N ASN A 287 -22.53 21.27 16.47
CA ASN A 287 -23.27 22.31 17.20
C ASN A 287 -24.49 22.81 16.43
N LEU A 288 -24.37 22.99 15.11
CA LEU A 288 -25.51 23.34 14.24
C LEU A 288 -26.55 22.22 14.18
N PHE A 289 -26.10 20.97 14.13
CA PHE A 289 -26.99 19.81 14.10
C PHE A 289 -27.85 19.70 15.37
N TYR A 290 -27.23 19.82 16.56
CA TYR A 290 -27.90 19.56 17.84
C TYR A 290 -28.61 20.76 18.48
N LYS A 291 -28.26 22.01 18.13
CA LYS A 291 -28.87 23.20 18.75
C LYS A 291 -30.10 23.66 17.97
N GLU A 292 -31.27 23.51 18.58
CA GLU A 292 -32.55 24.03 18.06
C GLU A 292 -32.53 25.54 17.78
N LEU A 293 -31.77 26.30 18.57
CA LEU A 293 -31.60 27.75 18.42
C LEU A 293 -31.16 28.18 17.01
N PHE A 294 -30.47 27.29 16.30
CA PHE A 294 -29.85 27.57 15.03
C PHE A 294 -30.66 27.08 13.83
N LYS A 295 -31.88 26.56 14.03
CA LYS A 295 -32.72 26.02 12.96
C LYS A 295 -33.61 27.10 12.37
N ASP A 296 -33.66 27.19 11.04
CA ASP A 296 -34.39 28.23 10.30
C ASP A 296 -35.22 27.68 9.12
N VAL A 297 -35.27 26.34 8.98
CA VAL A 297 -36.13 25.63 8.03
C VAL A 297 -36.55 24.28 8.61
N VAL A 298 -37.74 23.83 8.25
CA VAL A 298 -38.24 22.49 8.55
C VAL A 298 -38.37 21.71 7.24
N ILE A 299 -37.75 20.55 7.16
CA ILE A 299 -37.96 19.62 6.05
C ILE A 299 -39.05 18.63 6.47
N LYS A 300 -40.09 18.49 5.66
CA LYS A 300 -41.15 17.49 5.84
C LYS A 300 -40.92 16.32 4.90
N CYS A 301 -40.98 15.12 5.46
CA CYS A 301 -40.87 13.86 4.75
C CYS A 301 -41.88 12.89 5.35
N GLU A 302 -42.93 12.57 4.59
CA GLU A 302 -44.09 11.81 5.09
C GLU A 302 -44.69 12.45 6.37
N ASN A 303 -44.72 11.71 7.48
CA ASN A 303 -45.21 12.17 8.79
C ASN A 303 -44.09 12.76 9.67
N PHE A 304 -42.87 12.88 9.14
CA PHE A 304 -41.71 13.37 9.87
C PHE A 304 -41.37 14.80 9.50
N SER A 305 -40.87 15.54 10.49
CA SER A 305 -40.35 16.89 10.31
C SER A 305 -38.94 16.97 10.88
N PHE A 306 -38.03 17.62 10.17
CA PHE A 306 -36.65 17.79 10.57
C PHE A 306 -36.25 19.27 10.47
N ALA A 307 -35.93 19.88 11.61
CA ALA A 307 -35.44 21.24 11.65
C ALA A 307 -33.96 21.30 11.27
N ALA A 308 -33.60 22.19 10.33
CA ALA A 308 -32.29 22.30 9.73
C ALA A 308 -31.85 23.75 9.53
N GLN A 309 -30.64 23.93 8.97
CA GLN A 309 -30.10 25.22 8.55
C GLN A 309 -30.19 25.40 7.03
N LYS A 310 -30.88 26.44 6.55
CA LYS A 310 -30.93 26.86 5.13
C LYS A 310 -29.52 26.99 4.57
N LEU A 311 -28.62 27.67 5.30
CA LEU A 311 -27.23 27.88 4.88
C LEU A 311 -26.46 26.58 4.64
N ILE A 312 -26.60 25.59 5.53
CA ILE A 312 -25.90 24.30 5.40
C ILE A 312 -26.49 23.49 4.25
N LEU A 313 -27.82 23.45 4.14
CA LEU A 313 -28.49 22.72 3.08
C LEU A 313 -28.13 23.30 1.70
N ILE A 314 -28.18 24.61 1.51
CA ILE A 314 -27.86 25.27 0.21
C ILE A 314 -26.43 24.98 -0.26
N VAL A 315 -25.49 24.78 0.67
CA VAL A 315 -24.09 24.50 0.31
C VAL A 315 -23.83 23.01 0.19
N ALA A 316 -24.33 22.21 1.13
CA ALA A 316 -24.14 20.76 1.12
C ALA A 316 -24.93 20.07 0.00
N THR A 317 -25.96 20.75 -0.51
CA THR A 317 -26.87 20.25 -1.54
C THR A 317 -27.18 21.36 -2.52
N ASP A 318 -27.43 21.05 -3.79
CA ASP A 318 -27.87 22.06 -4.76
C ASP A 318 -29.39 22.27 -4.70
N LEU A 319 -29.94 22.37 -3.48
CA LEU A 319 -31.34 22.72 -3.23
C LEU A 319 -31.68 24.18 -3.64
N SER A 320 -30.80 24.83 -4.41
CA SER A 320 -30.99 26.15 -5.02
C SER A 320 -32.05 26.17 -6.14
N PHE A 321 -32.58 25.00 -6.55
CA PHE A 321 -33.81 24.89 -7.34
C PHE A 321 -35.04 25.33 -6.51
N PRO A 322 -36.16 25.80 -7.12
CA PRO A 322 -37.13 26.76 -6.55
C PRO A 322 -38.05 26.20 -5.45
N LEU A 323 -37.49 25.51 -4.47
CA LEU A 323 -38.11 25.08 -3.21
C LEU A 323 -37.67 25.93 -2.03
N ILE A 324 -36.54 26.66 -2.15
CA ILE A 324 -36.14 27.69 -1.19
C ILE A 324 -36.40 29.06 -1.84
N ASP A 325 -37.67 29.34 -2.14
CA ASP A 325 -38.09 30.75 -2.08
C ASP A 325 -37.86 31.15 -0.62
N VAL A 326 -37.19 32.28 -0.38
CA VAL A 326 -36.76 32.77 0.94
C VAL A 326 -37.94 32.88 1.93
N ARG A 327 -39.17 32.76 1.43
CA ARG A 327 -40.46 32.82 2.15
C ARG A 327 -41.03 31.47 2.59
N VAL A 328 -40.44 30.33 2.24
CA VAL A 328 -40.98 29.01 2.59
C VAL A 328 -40.11 28.37 3.66
N ASP A 329 -40.70 28.13 4.83
CA ASP A 329 -40.04 27.47 5.96
C ASP A 329 -40.20 25.95 5.94
N GLU A 330 -40.80 25.40 4.87
CA GLU A 330 -41.11 23.99 4.69
C GLU A 330 -40.61 23.43 3.33
N ILE A 331 -39.78 22.39 3.34
CA ILE A 331 -39.36 21.65 2.14
C ILE A 331 -40.09 20.31 2.11
N ASP A 332 -40.84 20.01 1.06
CA ASP A 332 -41.54 18.72 0.89
C ASP A 332 -40.70 17.70 0.11
N LEU A 333 -40.38 16.59 0.76
CA LEU A 333 -39.67 15.43 0.20
C LEU A 333 -40.51 14.14 0.30
N SER A 334 -41.84 14.24 0.29
CA SER A 334 -42.76 13.09 0.40
C SER A 334 -42.57 11.98 -0.65
N ASP A 335 -41.82 12.22 -1.72
CA ASP A 335 -41.47 11.22 -2.74
C ASP A 335 -40.49 10.14 -2.23
N PHE A 336 -39.89 10.32 -1.05
CA PHE A 336 -38.86 9.45 -0.50
C PHE A 336 -39.22 8.97 0.90
N SER A 337 -38.74 7.79 1.27
CA SER A 337 -38.91 7.25 2.62
C SER A 337 -38.14 8.07 3.67
N PHE A 338 -38.66 8.06 4.90
CA PHE A 338 -37.99 8.68 6.04
C PHE A 338 -36.57 8.13 6.27
N GLN A 339 -36.36 6.83 6.08
CA GLN A 339 -35.04 6.21 6.26
C GLN A 339 -34.01 6.75 5.26
N THR A 340 -34.39 6.85 3.99
CA THR A 340 -33.53 7.42 2.94
C THR A 340 -33.23 8.89 3.21
N PHE A 341 -34.23 9.65 3.66
CA PHE A 341 -34.04 11.04 4.06
C PHE A 341 -33.06 11.17 5.24
N GLN A 342 -33.24 10.36 6.29
CA GLN A 342 -32.37 10.37 7.47
C GLN A 342 -30.91 10.06 7.09
N MET A 343 -30.67 9.08 6.21
CA MET A 343 -29.33 8.76 5.72
C MET A 343 -28.66 9.94 4.99
N MET A 344 -29.43 10.72 4.23
CA MET A 344 -28.91 11.92 3.55
C MET A 344 -28.53 13.01 4.56
N ILE A 345 -29.41 13.28 5.54
CA ILE A 345 -29.15 14.26 6.58
C ILE A 345 -27.93 13.88 7.43
N ASP A 346 -27.85 12.61 7.85
CA ASP A 346 -26.71 12.11 8.61
C ASP A 346 -25.41 12.29 7.80
N TYR A 347 -25.43 12.01 6.50
CA TYR A 347 -24.28 12.25 5.62
C TYR A 347 -23.92 13.74 5.51
N VAL A 348 -24.89 14.64 5.37
CA VAL A 348 -24.67 16.09 5.28
C VAL A 348 -23.97 16.64 6.53
N TYR A 349 -24.43 16.27 7.73
CA TYR A 349 -23.89 16.84 8.96
C TYR A 349 -22.66 16.10 9.50
N THR A 350 -22.51 14.81 9.19
CA THR A 350 -21.39 14.01 9.71
C THR A 350 -20.29 13.76 8.67
N GLY A 351 -20.61 13.79 7.37
CA GLY A 351 -19.72 13.32 6.31
C GLY A 351 -19.54 11.79 6.28
N PHE A 352 -20.35 11.07 7.07
CA PHE A 352 -20.32 9.62 7.16
C PHE A 352 -21.64 9.02 6.70
N ILE A 353 -21.55 7.94 5.93
CA ILE A 353 -22.72 7.12 5.62
C ILE A 353 -22.37 5.63 5.70
N ASN A 354 -23.29 4.89 6.32
CA ASN A 354 -23.21 3.44 6.39
C ASN A 354 -24.16 2.80 5.39
N LEU A 355 -23.60 2.35 4.27
CA LEU A 355 -24.32 1.66 3.21
C LEU A 355 -24.27 0.12 3.35
N SER A 356 -23.53 -0.41 4.34
CA SER A 356 -23.38 -1.86 4.48
C SER A 356 -24.67 -2.50 4.96
N GLY A 357 -25.13 -3.54 4.28
CA GLY A 357 -26.33 -4.29 4.66
C GLY A 357 -27.65 -3.61 4.27
N GLN A 358 -27.61 -2.48 3.55
CA GLN A 358 -28.80 -1.88 2.97
C GLN A 358 -29.33 -2.75 1.82
N ASN A 359 -30.66 -2.80 1.67
CA ASN A 359 -31.27 -3.54 0.57
C ASN A 359 -31.16 -2.73 -0.74
N LYS A 360 -31.43 -3.39 -1.88
CA LYS A 360 -31.32 -2.74 -3.21
C LYS A 360 -32.27 -1.55 -3.38
N TYR A 361 -33.51 -1.68 -2.92
CA TYR A 361 -34.51 -0.62 -3.05
C TYR A 361 -34.08 0.64 -2.31
N ASP A 362 -33.62 0.51 -1.07
CA ASP A 362 -33.13 1.63 -0.25
C ASP A 362 -31.93 2.32 -0.92
N LEU A 363 -31.01 1.55 -1.51
CA LEU A 363 -29.87 2.10 -2.24
C LEU A 363 -30.29 2.86 -3.51
N TYR A 364 -31.24 2.34 -4.28
CA TYR A 364 -31.76 3.06 -5.44
C TYR A 364 -32.53 4.31 -5.07
N GLU A 365 -33.34 4.25 -4.00
CA GLU A 365 -34.07 5.39 -3.49
C GLU A 365 -33.09 6.49 -3.03
N LEU A 366 -32.05 6.12 -2.27
CA LEU A 366 -30.98 7.02 -1.85
C LEU A 366 -30.18 7.58 -3.03
N TYR A 367 -29.94 6.79 -4.08
CA TYR A 367 -29.33 7.25 -5.33
C TYR A 367 -30.21 8.32 -6.00
N LEU A 368 -31.52 8.10 -6.09
CA LEU A 368 -32.47 9.06 -6.66
C LEU A 368 -32.52 10.34 -5.84
N LEU A 369 -32.52 10.24 -4.51
CA LEU A 369 -32.48 11.40 -3.62
C LEU A 369 -31.17 12.16 -3.79
N ALA A 370 -30.02 11.50 -3.69
CA ALA A 370 -28.69 12.10 -3.84
C ALA A 370 -28.55 12.81 -5.21
N ARG A 371 -29.14 12.25 -6.26
CA ARG A 371 -29.22 12.86 -7.58
C ARG A 371 -30.16 14.08 -7.61
N LYS A 372 -31.33 14.00 -6.98
CA LYS A 372 -32.31 15.11 -6.87
C LYS A 372 -31.70 16.31 -6.13
N VAL A 373 -30.96 16.05 -5.05
CA VAL A 373 -30.29 17.08 -4.23
C VAL A 373 -28.85 17.40 -4.68
N ARG A 374 -28.37 16.72 -5.74
CA ARG A 374 -27.03 16.86 -6.36
C ARG A 374 -25.84 16.78 -5.40
N VAL A 375 -25.91 15.87 -4.42
CA VAL A 375 -24.78 15.57 -3.52
C VAL A 375 -23.86 14.56 -4.20
N LYS A 376 -22.86 15.04 -4.94
CA LYS A 376 -22.03 14.22 -5.83
C LYS A 376 -21.31 13.09 -5.09
N GLU A 377 -20.68 13.37 -3.96
CA GLU A 377 -19.90 12.37 -3.23
C GLU A 377 -20.79 11.27 -2.64
N LEU A 378 -22.02 11.62 -2.23
CA LEU A 378 -23.01 10.64 -1.80
C LEU A 378 -23.48 9.80 -2.98
N LEU A 379 -23.74 10.44 -4.13
CA LEU A 379 -24.13 9.76 -5.36
C LEU A 379 -23.06 8.75 -5.80
N ASP A 380 -21.78 9.15 -5.81
CA ASP A 380 -20.64 8.31 -6.16
C ASP A 380 -20.50 7.12 -5.17
N ALA A 381 -20.68 7.37 -3.87
CA ALA A 381 -20.62 6.33 -2.84
C ALA A 381 -21.75 5.29 -2.99
N VAL A 382 -22.97 5.75 -3.29
CA VAL A 382 -24.13 4.86 -3.50
C VAL A 382 -23.99 4.09 -4.81
N ASP A 383 -23.55 4.74 -5.89
CA ASP A 383 -23.30 4.09 -7.18
C ASP A 383 -22.24 2.99 -7.04
N GLU A 384 -21.14 3.23 -6.32
CA GLU A 384 -20.13 2.20 -6.07
C GLU A 384 -20.71 1.00 -5.29
N GLN A 385 -21.57 1.23 -4.29
CA GLN A 385 -22.22 0.14 -3.56
C GLN A 385 -23.19 -0.66 -4.44
N ILE A 386 -23.97 0.01 -5.28
CA ILE A 386 -24.84 -0.66 -6.25
C ILE A 386 -24.00 -1.52 -7.19
N ARG A 387 -22.87 -1.01 -7.72
CA ARG A 387 -21.96 -1.79 -8.59
C ARG A 387 -21.39 -3.03 -7.89
N LYS A 388 -21.04 -2.93 -6.59
CA LYS A 388 -20.56 -4.08 -5.81
C LYS A 388 -21.63 -5.16 -5.64
N ILE A 389 -22.88 -4.76 -5.49
CA ILE A 389 -23.99 -5.72 -5.33
C ILE A 389 -24.39 -6.32 -6.69
N GLU A 390 -24.37 -5.52 -7.76
CA GLU A 390 -24.95 -5.92 -9.05
C GLU A 390 -23.95 -6.40 -10.10
N ILE A 391 -22.73 -5.86 -10.13
CA ILE A 391 -21.80 -6.08 -11.24
C ILE A 391 -20.63 -6.99 -10.82
N GLU A 392 -20.08 -6.81 -9.62
CA GLU A 392 -18.96 -7.64 -9.14
C GLU A 392 -19.26 -9.15 -9.15
N PRO A 393 -20.45 -9.64 -8.75
CA PRO A 393 -20.76 -11.07 -8.81
C PRO A 393 -20.72 -11.63 -10.24
N PHE A 394 -21.19 -10.86 -11.22
CA PHE A 394 -21.17 -11.26 -12.64
C PHE A 394 -19.76 -11.20 -13.21
N ASN A 395 -18.97 -10.18 -12.88
CA ASN A 395 -17.57 -10.11 -13.29
C ASN A 395 -16.78 -11.31 -12.76
N LYS A 396 -16.98 -11.66 -11.48
CA LYS A 396 -16.35 -12.83 -10.86
C LYS A 396 -16.83 -14.15 -11.48
N LEU A 397 -18.09 -14.22 -11.93
CA LEU A 397 -18.59 -15.36 -12.69
C LEU A 397 -17.96 -15.43 -14.09
N ASN A 398 -17.82 -14.30 -14.78
CA ASN A 398 -17.18 -14.23 -16.10
C ASN A 398 -15.71 -14.62 -16.04
N GLU A 399 -14.96 -14.16 -15.03
CA GLU A 399 -13.58 -14.59 -14.81
C GLU A 399 -13.47 -16.10 -14.62
N ARG A 400 -14.41 -16.71 -13.87
CA ARG A 400 -14.47 -18.17 -13.72
C ARG A 400 -14.79 -18.87 -15.04
N ILE A 401 -15.73 -18.33 -15.83
CA ILE A 401 -16.07 -18.88 -17.16
C ILE A 401 -14.85 -18.82 -18.08
N GLU A 402 -14.13 -17.71 -18.13
CA GLU A 402 -12.90 -17.60 -18.93
C GLU A 402 -11.83 -18.61 -18.49
N GLU A 403 -11.69 -18.84 -17.17
CA GLU A 403 -10.79 -19.87 -16.66
C GLU A 403 -11.21 -21.28 -17.11
N PHE A 404 -12.51 -21.57 -17.14
CA PHE A 404 -13.03 -22.83 -17.68
C PHE A 404 -12.81 -22.96 -19.19
N CYS A 405 -13.04 -21.91 -19.97
CA CYS A 405 -12.78 -21.91 -21.42
C CYS A 405 -11.31 -22.23 -21.73
N LYS A 406 -10.35 -21.61 -21.01
CA LYS A 406 -8.92 -21.91 -21.14
C LYS A 406 -8.59 -23.38 -20.81
N LYS A 407 -9.31 -23.99 -19.88
CA LYS A 407 -9.15 -25.43 -19.56
C LYS A 407 -9.69 -26.30 -20.68
N ILE A 408 -10.82 -25.93 -21.30
CA ILE A 408 -11.40 -26.65 -22.44
C ILE A 408 -10.46 -26.61 -23.66
N GLU A 409 -9.90 -25.44 -24.00
CA GLU A 409 -8.94 -25.31 -25.11
C GLU A 409 -7.72 -26.24 -24.95
N LYS A 410 -7.19 -26.38 -23.73
CA LYS A 410 -6.09 -27.32 -23.43
C LYS A 410 -6.49 -28.78 -23.62
N ILE A 411 -7.74 -29.13 -23.32
CA ILE A 411 -8.28 -30.47 -23.54
C ILE A 411 -8.40 -30.72 -25.05
N GLU A 412 -8.95 -29.78 -25.82
CA GLU A 412 -9.04 -29.90 -27.28
C GLU A 412 -7.67 -30.09 -27.94
N GLU A 413 -6.65 -29.35 -27.50
CA GLU A 413 -5.28 -29.52 -28.01
C GLU A 413 -4.72 -30.92 -27.69
N SER A 414 -5.07 -31.45 -26.52
CA SER A 414 -4.69 -32.81 -26.11
C SER A 414 -5.41 -33.87 -26.96
N CYS A 415 -6.70 -33.67 -27.27
CA CYS A 415 -7.47 -34.55 -28.15
C CYS A 415 -6.88 -34.61 -29.57
N LYS A 416 -6.49 -33.46 -30.15
CA LYS A 416 -5.81 -33.42 -31.47
C LYS A 416 -4.48 -34.18 -31.50
N LYS A 417 -3.77 -34.25 -30.36
CA LYS A 417 -2.54 -35.06 -30.23
C LYS A 417 -2.86 -36.55 -30.21
N ILE A 418 -3.95 -36.95 -29.57
CA ILE A 418 -4.43 -38.35 -29.53
C ILE A 418 -4.79 -38.83 -30.94
N GLU A 419 -5.51 -38.03 -31.74
CA GLU A 419 -5.85 -38.39 -33.13
C GLU A 419 -4.60 -38.67 -33.99
N LYS A 420 -3.52 -37.89 -33.83
CA LYS A 420 -2.25 -38.13 -34.53
C LYS A 420 -1.54 -39.42 -34.10
N ILE A 421 -1.69 -39.82 -32.84
CA ILE A 421 -1.16 -41.09 -32.34
C ILE A 421 -1.93 -42.25 -32.99
N GLU A 422 -3.26 -42.15 -33.08
CA GLU A 422 -4.09 -43.17 -33.74
C GLU A 422 -3.72 -43.37 -35.22
N GLU A 423 -3.47 -42.29 -35.96
CA GLU A 423 -2.99 -42.38 -37.36
C GLU A 423 -1.62 -43.07 -37.47
N SER A 424 -0.75 -42.85 -36.48
CA SER A 424 0.58 -43.45 -36.44
C SER A 424 0.52 -44.95 -36.15
N CYS A 425 -0.36 -45.37 -35.24
CA CYS A 425 -0.63 -46.78 -34.96
C CYS A 425 -1.10 -47.54 -36.22
N LYS A 426 -2.02 -46.96 -37.02
CA LYS A 426 -2.49 -47.57 -38.28
C LYS A 426 -1.37 -47.76 -39.32
N LYS A 427 -0.33 -46.91 -39.31
CA LYS A 427 0.83 -47.07 -40.22
C LYS A 427 1.74 -48.20 -39.78
N ILE A 428 1.89 -48.41 -38.47
CA ILE A 428 2.73 -49.48 -37.90
C ILE A 428 2.15 -50.86 -38.28
N GLU A 429 0.84 -51.05 -38.16
CA GLU A 429 0.17 -52.31 -38.54
C GLU A 429 0.46 -52.73 -39.99
N LYS A 430 0.48 -51.76 -40.94
CA LYS A 430 0.80 -52.03 -42.35
C LYS A 430 2.26 -52.40 -42.59
N ILE A 431 3.20 -51.98 -41.74
CA ILE A 431 4.62 -52.32 -41.87
C ILE A 431 4.83 -53.76 -41.41
N GLU A 432 4.19 -54.15 -40.31
CA GLU A 432 4.26 -55.50 -39.75
C GLU A 432 3.82 -56.56 -40.78
N GLU A 433 2.75 -56.28 -41.53
CA GLU A 433 2.23 -57.14 -42.59
C GLU A 433 3.24 -57.36 -43.75
N LYS A 434 4.03 -56.32 -44.09
CA LYS A 434 5.07 -56.40 -45.14
C LYS A 434 6.33 -57.12 -44.70
N VAL A 435 6.71 -57.00 -43.43
CA VAL A 435 7.90 -57.69 -42.89
C VAL A 435 7.68 -59.20 -42.91
N ASN A 436 6.46 -59.64 -42.58
CA ASN A 436 6.13 -61.07 -42.55
C ASN A 436 6.19 -61.74 -43.94
N THR A 437 5.93 -61.01 -45.02
CA THR A 437 5.98 -61.53 -46.40
C THR A 437 7.39 -61.63 -46.99
N LEU A 438 8.36 -60.85 -46.50
CA LEU A 438 9.74 -60.85 -47.01
C LEU A 438 10.58 -62.04 -46.54
N VAL A 439 10.15 -62.76 -45.49
CA VAL A 439 10.93 -63.85 -44.89
C VAL A 439 10.86 -65.15 -45.71
N GLU A 440 9.93 -65.29 -46.66
CA GLU A 440 9.64 -66.56 -47.36
C GLU A 440 10.48 -66.88 -48.63
N LEU A 441 11.41 -66.03 -49.10
CA LEU A 441 11.95 -66.12 -50.48
C LEU A 441 13.48 -66.30 -50.68
N ASN A 442 14.24 -67.08 -49.89
CA ASN A 442 15.66 -67.37 -50.25
C ASN A 442 16.20 -68.75 -49.78
N PRO A 443 16.38 -69.77 -50.67
CA PRO A 443 16.95 -71.08 -50.31
C PRO A 443 18.49 -71.20 -50.52
N ALA A 444 19.13 -72.12 -49.77
CA ALA A 444 20.59 -72.26 -49.53
C ALA A 444 21.44 -72.92 -50.68
N PRO A 445 22.80 -72.88 -50.65
CA PRO A 445 23.68 -73.17 -51.82
C PRO A 445 24.11 -74.64 -52.03
N ILE A 446 23.29 -75.64 -51.69
CA ILE A 446 23.60 -77.07 -51.93
C ILE A 446 22.89 -77.54 -53.20
N LYS A 447 23.62 -78.19 -54.11
CA LYS A 447 23.05 -78.76 -55.34
C LYS A 447 22.40 -80.11 -55.09
N ASN A 448 23.21 -81.08 -54.68
CA ASN A 448 22.76 -82.46 -54.41
C ASN A 448 23.44 -82.99 -53.15
N ILE A 449 22.79 -83.97 -52.52
CA ILE A 449 23.39 -84.76 -51.45
C ILE A 449 23.33 -86.22 -51.89
N TRP A 450 24.47 -86.89 -51.87
CA TRP A 450 24.59 -88.30 -52.23
C TRP A 450 24.95 -89.14 -51.03
N VAL A 451 24.43 -90.34 -50.99
CA VAL A 451 24.67 -91.30 -49.92
C VAL A 451 25.06 -92.64 -50.52
N PHE A 452 26.13 -93.23 -49.99
CA PHE A 452 26.55 -94.58 -50.33
C PHE A 452 26.09 -95.54 -49.23
N CYS A 453 25.20 -96.46 -49.60
CA CYS A 453 24.64 -97.42 -48.67
C CYS A 453 25.25 -98.81 -48.86
N GLY A 454 25.62 -99.45 -47.74
CA GLY A 454 26.13 -100.81 -47.72
C GLY A 454 25.11 -101.92 -47.99
N CYS A 455 23.82 -101.58 -48.14
CA CYS A 455 22.79 -102.57 -48.47
C CYS A 455 23.03 -103.21 -49.84
N ASP A 456 23.45 -102.40 -50.82
CA ASP A 456 23.68 -102.82 -52.21
C ASP A 456 24.99 -102.27 -52.80
N SER A 457 25.77 -101.52 -52.01
CA SER A 457 27.03 -100.90 -52.43
C SER A 457 26.88 -99.92 -53.59
N THR A 458 25.79 -99.13 -53.61
CA THR A 458 25.53 -98.10 -54.63
C THR A 458 25.36 -96.69 -54.05
N TRP A 459 25.60 -95.65 -54.87
CA TRP A 459 25.33 -94.24 -54.54
C TRP A 459 23.89 -93.86 -54.90
N ARG A 460 23.21 -93.11 -54.03
CA ARG A 460 21.83 -92.63 -54.23
C ARG A 460 21.68 -91.19 -53.74
N ASP A 461 20.79 -90.43 -54.37
CA ASP A 461 20.44 -89.03 -54.06
C ASP A 461 18.99 -88.87 -53.54
N ASN A 462 18.27 -89.96 -53.29
CA ASN A 462 16.84 -89.93 -52.94
C ASN A 462 16.56 -89.91 -51.43
N GLU A 463 15.68 -89.00 -50.99
CA GLU A 463 15.40 -88.72 -49.56
C GLU A 463 15.02 -89.96 -48.72
N SER A 464 14.33 -90.94 -49.32
CA SER A 464 13.83 -92.12 -48.59
C SER A 464 14.92 -93.05 -48.06
N HIS A 465 16.14 -93.02 -48.62
CA HIS A 465 17.23 -93.91 -48.19
C HIS A 465 18.25 -93.25 -47.25
N PHE A 466 18.13 -91.95 -46.97
CA PHE A 466 19.01 -91.21 -46.05
C PHE A 466 18.90 -91.67 -44.59
N ASN A 467 17.81 -92.34 -44.25
CA ASN A 467 17.59 -92.91 -42.92
C ASN A 467 18.12 -94.34 -42.73
N CYS A 468 18.84 -94.87 -43.72
CA CYS A 468 19.37 -96.22 -43.61
C CYS A 468 20.51 -96.29 -42.58
N SER A 469 20.43 -97.23 -41.64
CA SER A 469 21.51 -97.50 -40.68
C SER A 469 22.76 -98.11 -41.34
N LYS A 470 22.72 -98.43 -42.64
CA LYS A 470 23.85 -98.99 -43.42
C LYS A 470 24.64 -97.97 -44.24
N ILE A 471 24.46 -96.68 -44.00
CA ILE A 471 25.18 -95.63 -44.72
C ILE A 471 26.67 -95.62 -44.34
N GLN A 472 27.54 -95.61 -45.34
CA GLN A 472 29.00 -95.55 -45.16
C GLN A 472 29.61 -94.22 -45.58
N LYS A 473 29.00 -93.54 -46.57
CA LYS A 473 29.52 -92.29 -47.12
C LYS A 473 28.37 -91.31 -47.39
N ILE A 474 28.62 -90.03 -47.16
CA ILE A 474 27.72 -88.93 -47.52
C ILE A 474 28.54 -87.87 -48.25
N GLN A 475 28.10 -87.46 -49.42
CA GLN A 475 28.72 -86.44 -50.25
C GLN A 475 27.77 -85.27 -50.47
N PHE A 476 28.29 -84.06 -50.41
CA PHE A 476 27.59 -82.82 -50.76
C PHE A 476 28.22 -82.24 -52.01
N ASP A 477 27.37 -82.02 -53.01
CA ASP A 477 27.72 -81.31 -54.24
C ASP A 477 27.16 -79.90 -54.18
N PHE A 478 27.96 -78.93 -54.59
CA PHE A 478 27.56 -77.52 -54.58
C PHE A 478 27.21 -77.04 -55.99
N TYR A 479 26.32 -76.05 -56.11
CA TYR A 479 25.95 -75.48 -57.41
C TYR A 479 27.13 -74.75 -58.06
N GLU A 480 27.89 -74.04 -57.23
CA GLU A 480 29.12 -73.35 -57.59
C GLU A 480 30.19 -73.70 -56.54
N ALA A 481 31.46 -73.70 -56.94
CA ALA A 481 32.54 -74.12 -56.05
C ALA A 481 32.79 -73.07 -54.95
N LEU A 482 32.85 -73.52 -53.69
CA LEU A 482 32.87 -72.65 -52.51
C LEU A 482 34.19 -71.87 -52.40
N GLU A 483 34.15 -70.55 -52.34
CA GLU A 483 35.33 -69.68 -52.42
C GLU A 483 36.12 -69.53 -51.11
N GLU A 484 35.48 -69.72 -49.94
CA GLU A 484 36.16 -69.70 -48.63
C GLU A 484 35.78 -70.87 -47.71
N SER A 485 36.76 -71.28 -46.93
CA SER A 485 36.99 -72.69 -46.64
C SER A 485 36.95 -72.99 -45.14
N GLN A 486 35.87 -72.59 -44.46
CA GLN A 486 35.53 -73.11 -43.13
C GLN A 486 34.20 -73.84 -43.19
N ILE A 487 34.22 -75.14 -42.87
CA ILE A 487 33.03 -75.99 -42.84
C ILE A 487 32.83 -76.51 -41.42
N ASP A 488 31.69 -76.20 -40.84
CA ASP A 488 31.27 -76.68 -39.53
C ASP A 488 30.29 -77.84 -39.70
N PHE A 489 30.54 -78.97 -39.05
CA PHE A 489 29.66 -80.13 -39.14
C PHE A 489 29.59 -80.93 -37.85
N ASN A 490 28.43 -81.53 -37.62
CA ASN A 490 28.21 -82.60 -36.65
C ASN A 490 27.80 -83.86 -37.38
N PHE A 491 28.36 -84.98 -36.94
CA PHE A 491 27.86 -86.27 -37.34
C PHE A 491 27.71 -87.19 -36.13
N ILE A 492 26.96 -88.26 -36.36
CA ILE A 492 26.75 -89.38 -35.48
C ILE A 492 27.18 -90.61 -36.28
N ALA A 493 28.09 -91.38 -35.72
CA ALA A 493 28.40 -92.70 -36.23
C ALA A 493 27.91 -93.75 -35.22
N GLU A 494 27.06 -94.65 -35.68
CA GLU A 494 26.56 -95.77 -34.90
C GLU A 494 27.49 -96.99 -35.06
N ASN A 495 27.58 -97.85 -34.04
CA ASN A 495 28.39 -99.08 -34.07
C ASN A 495 29.90 -98.88 -34.35
N VAL A 496 30.53 -97.88 -33.72
CA VAL A 496 31.96 -97.54 -33.89
C VAL A 496 32.85 -98.36 -32.97
N GLN A 497 33.88 -99.02 -33.51
CA GLN A 497 34.92 -99.69 -32.72
C GLN A 497 36.08 -98.74 -32.39
N GLU A 498 36.77 -98.95 -31.26
CA GLU A 498 37.70 -97.98 -30.65
C GLU A 498 38.88 -97.51 -31.53
N GLU A 499 39.21 -98.24 -32.61
CA GLU A 499 40.34 -97.92 -33.51
C GLU A 499 39.94 -97.48 -34.93
N GLU A 500 38.65 -97.28 -35.22
CA GLU A 500 38.21 -96.89 -36.58
C GLU A 500 38.50 -95.41 -36.91
N SER A 501 38.95 -95.16 -38.14
CA SER A 501 39.27 -93.80 -38.64
C SER A 501 38.16 -93.26 -39.54
N PHE A 502 37.93 -91.95 -39.43
CA PHE A 502 37.03 -91.19 -40.28
C PHE A 502 37.82 -90.31 -41.25
N TYR A 503 37.37 -90.28 -42.50
CA TYR A 503 38.07 -89.58 -43.56
C TYR A 503 37.13 -88.60 -44.24
N ILE A 504 37.67 -87.41 -44.47
CA ILE A 504 37.00 -86.36 -45.24
C ILE A 504 37.77 -86.21 -46.53
N TYR A 505 37.08 -86.47 -47.62
CA TYR A 505 37.58 -86.35 -48.96
C TYR A 505 37.08 -85.02 -49.51
N VAL A 506 38.02 -84.16 -49.88
CA VAL A 506 37.71 -82.87 -50.47
C VAL A 506 38.31 -82.83 -51.85
N THR A 507 37.48 -82.52 -52.84
CA THR A 507 37.94 -82.36 -54.21
C THR A 507 37.82 -80.90 -54.61
N PHE A 508 38.93 -80.35 -55.06
CA PHE A 508 39.05 -78.97 -55.48
C PHE A 508 38.84 -78.86 -56.99
N GLU A 509 38.13 -77.81 -57.39
CA GLU A 509 37.68 -77.62 -58.78
C GLU A 509 38.85 -77.55 -59.77
N GLU A 510 39.92 -76.81 -59.44
CA GLU A 510 41.00 -76.50 -60.38
C GLU A 510 41.89 -77.69 -60.75
N LYS A 511 41.94 -78.76 -59.94
CA LYS A 511 42.89 -79.87 -60.14
C LYS A 511 42.25 -81.25 -60.23
N ASN A 512 40.96 -81.39 -59.89
CA ASN A 512 40.29 -82.69 -59.70
C ASN A 512 41.08 -83.69 -58.83
N ILE A 513 41.98 -83.19 -57.96
CA ILE A 513 42.72 -84.02 -57.01
C ILE A 513 41.88 -84.10 -55.74
N THR A 514 41.54 -85.31 -55.34
CA THR A 514 40.90 -85.57 -54.05
C THR A 514 41.97 -85.61 -52.96
N ARG A 515 41.95 -84.65 -52.04
CA ARG A 515 42.77 -84.70 -50.83
C ARG A 515 42.02 -85.41 -49.71
N ILE A 516 42.72 -86.33 -49.04
CA ILE A 516 42.18 -87.10 -47.93
C ILE A 516 42.67 -86.47 -46.64
N TYR A 517 41.74 -85.97 -45.84
CA TYR A 517 42.00 -85.54 -44.49
C TYR A 517 41.60 -86.67 -43.55
N GLN A 518 42.59 -87.34 -42.98
CA GLN A 518 42.38 -88.35 -41.94
C GLN A 518 42.24 -87.65 -40.60
N ASN A 519 41.10 -87.83 -39.95
CA ASN A 519 40.93 -87.38 -38.57
C ASN A 519 40.66 -88.61 -37.69
N LYS A 520 41.63 -88.96 -36.84
CA LYS A 520 41.45 -90.00 -35.80
C LYS A 520 40.61 -89.40 -34.66
N LEU A 521 39.31 -89.32 -34.88
CA LEU A 521 38.36 -88.89 -33.86
C LEU A 521 38.04 -90.07 -32.95
N LYS A 522 38.64 -90.11 -31.75
CA LYS A 522 38.28 -91.10 -30.72
C LYS A 522 36.85 -90.81 -30.23
N ASN A 523 35.99 -91.83 -30.22
CA ASN A 523 34.59 -91.78 -29.75
C ASN A 523 33.64 -90.85 -30.54
N LEU A 524 33.28 -91.27 -31.77
CA LEU A 524 32.46 -90.55 -32.77
C LEU A 524 30.97 -90.29 -32.41
N LYS A 525 30.58 -90.33 -31.13
CA LYS A 525 29.19 -90.09 -30.69
C LYS A 525 28.95 -88.59 -30.47
N LYS A 526 28.53 -87.87 -31.54
CA LYS A 526 28.22 -86.42 -31.61
C LYS A 526 29.40 -85.49 -31.24
N THR A 527 30.13 -84.99 -32.24
CA THR A 527 31.16 -83.96 -32.03
C THR A 527 31.03 -82.79 -33.03
N ASN A 528 31.07 -81.56 -32.51
CA ASN A 528 31.16 -80.32 -33.29
C ASN A 528 32.56 -80.22 -33.85
N ASN A 529 32.71 -80.47 -35.15
CA ASN A 529 33.98 -80.34 -35.84
C ASN A 529 33.93 -79.15 -36.78
N CYS A 530 35.04 -78.43 -36.83
CA CYS A 530 35.26 -77.34 -37.75
C CYS A 530 36.55 -77.65 -38.51
N ILE A 531 36.49 -77.66 -39.83
CA ILE A 531 37.69 -77.83 -40.66
C ILE A 531 37.87 -76.61 -41.54
N TYR A 532 39.11 -76.11 -41.50
CA TYR A 532 39.57 -75.07 -42.39
C TYR A 532 40.35 -75.70 -43.54
N PHE A 533 39.90 -75.48 -44.77
CA PHE A 533 40.68 -75.78 -45.96
C PHE A 533 41.45 -74.51 -46.36
N ALA A 534 42.61 -74.63 -46.99
CA ALA A 534 43.29 -73.47 -47.56
C ALA A 534 42.45 -72.90 -48.72
N LYS A 535 42.50 -71.58 -48.99
CA LYS A 535 41.71 -70.84 -50.01
C LYS A 535 41.76 -71.49 -51.40
N GLN A 536 40.94 -72.51 -51.62
CA GLN A 536 40.85 -73.32 -52.83
C GLN A 536 39.39 -73.69 -53.02
N LYS A 537 38.86 -73.50 -54.24
CA LYS A 537 37.44 -73.71 -54.53
C LYS A 537 37.04 -75.18 -54.38
N ILE A 538 36.12 -75.47 -53.44
CA ILE A 538 35.67 -76.84 -53.13
C ILE A 538 34.49 -77.20 -54.04
N LYS A 539 34.65 -78.28 -54.83
CA LYS A 539 33.63 -78.76 -55.77
C LYS A 539 32.63 -79.71 -55.12
N PHE A 540 33.16 -80.66 -54.34
CA PHE A 540 32.34 -81.54 -53.52
C PHE A 540 33.07 -81.91 -52.24
N LEU A 541 32.29 -82.26 -51.22
CA LEU A 541 32.77 -82.69 -49.92
C LEU A 541 32.17 -84.05 -49.57
N GLN A 542 33.02 -85.06 -49.34
CA GLN A 542 32.57 -86.40 -49.00
C GLN A 542 33.11 -86.84 -47.64
N PHE A 543 32.19 -87.25 -46.78
CA PHE A 543 32.46 -87.89 -45.50
C PHE A 543 32.39 -89.40 -45.67
N ARG A 544 33.46 -90.11 -45.28
CA ARG A 544 33.55 -91.57 -45.42
C ARG A 544 34.08 -92.21 -44.14
N ARG A 545 33.45 -93.33 -43.79
CA ARG A 545 33.96 -94.28 -42.80
C ARG A 545 34.53 -95.50 -43.52
N ASP A 546 35.69 -95.99 -43.08
CA ASP A 546 36.40 -97.09 -43.76
C ASP A 546 35.88 -98.48 -43.42
N LYS A 547 35.47 -98.70 -42.16
CA LYS A 547 34.93 -99.97 -41.66
C LYS A 547 33.62 -99.71 -40.91
N GLY A 548 32.63 -100.58 -41.08
CA GLY A 548 31.31 -100.45 -40.46
C GLY A 548 30.28 -99.63 -41.26
N TYR A 549 29.16 -99.35 -40.60
CA TYR A 549 27.93 -98.81 -41.17
C TYR A 549 27.25 -97.85 -40.17
N GLY A 550 26.46 -96.89 -40.65
CA GLY A 550 25.61 -96.03 -39.79
C GLY A 550 26.17 -94.61 -39.58
N LEU A 551 26.64 -93.97 -40.65
CA LEU A 551 27.06 -92.57 -40.64
C LEU A 551 25.86 -91.65 -40.92
N LYS A 552 25.59 -90.68 -40.03
CA LYS A 552 24.54 -89.66 -40.19
C LYS A 552 25.08 -88.27 -39.86
N ILE A 553 24.84 -87.27 -40.71
CA ILE A 553 25.24 -85.87 -40.46
C ILE A 553 24.03 -85.12 -39.93
N THR A 554 24.13 -84.60 -38.70
CA THR A 554 23.01 -83.92 -38.01
C THR A 554 23.10 -82.41 -38.08
N LYS A 555 24.28 -81.88 -38.41
CA LYS A 555 24.49 -80.45 -38.61
C LYS A 555 25.52 -80.27 -39.69
N PHE A 556 25.23 -79.43 -40.66
CA PHE A 556 26.18 -79.01 -41.69
C PHE A 556 25.96 -77.53 -41.92
N LEU A 557 26.96 -76.71 -41.63
CA LEU A 557 26.91 -75.26 -41.80
C LEU A 557 28.11 -74.78 -42.62
N LEU A 558 27.78 -73.94 -43.58
CA LEU A 558 28.70 -73.10 -44.31
C LEU A 558 28.58 -71.67 -43.76
N LYS A 559 29.71 -71.06 -43.40
CA LYS A 559 29.73 -69.81 -42.63
C LYS A 559 29.13 -68.61 -43.38
N GLU A 560 28.91 -68.69 -44.69
CA GLU A 560 28.24 -67.65 -45.49
C GLU A 560 26.77 -67.93 -45.85
N SER A 561 26.17 -69.04 -45.38
CA SER A 561 24.72 -69.26 -45.51
C SER A 561 24.09 -69.38 -44.14
N ARG A 562 23.16 -68.46 -43.83
CA ARG A 562 22.34 -68.50 -42.62
C ARG A 562 21.66 -69.87 -42.50
N PHE A 563 21.99 -70.58 -41.42
CA PHE A 563 21.35 -71.77 -40.84
C PHE A 563 20.70 -72.78 -41.80
N LEU A 564 21.42 -73.86 -42.12
CA LEU A 564 20.78 -75.15 -42.45
C LEU A 564 20.71 -76.00 -41.17
N TYR A 565 19.53 -76.09 -40.58
CA TYR A 565 19.23 -77.11 -39.56
C TYR A 565 18.65 -78.33 -40.26
N PHE A 566 19.44 -79.41 -40.37
CA PHE A 566 18.91 -80.71 -40.75
C PHE A 566 18.19 -81.34 -39.55
N ASN A 567 16.92 -81.00 -39.38
CA ASN A 567 16.06 -81.76 -38.49
C ASN A 567 15.63 -83.04 -39.21
N GLN A 568 16.35 -84.13 -38.94
CA GLN A 568 15.98 -85.52 -39.28
C GLN A 568 15.48 -85.74 -40.73
N LEU A 569 16.39 -86.05 -41.66
CA LEU A 569 16.11 -87.23 -42.49
C LEU A 569 16.32 -88.41 -41.57
#